data_AF-A0A5K0VS17-F1
#
_entry.id   AF-A0A5K0VS17-F1
#
_cell.length_a   1.000
_cell.length_b   1.000
_cell.length_c   1.000
_cell.angle_alpha   90.00
_cell.angle_beta   90.00
_cell.angle_gamma   90.00
#
_symmetry.space_group_name_H-M   'P 1'
#
loop_
_entity.id
_entity.type
_entity.pdbx_description
1 polymer ?
#
loop_
_entity_poly.entity_id
_entity_poly.type
_entity_poly.pdbx_seq_one_letter_code
_entity_poly.pdbx_strand_id
1 'polypeptide(L)'
;IEVINVSCCYVEGSKGFVCEEYGSSCSNRSIYLYYDRVHPTEKVYDYLSTRAYLSNLSSEVHPLNVKTLANISFNSTLYNVPYKLWPVEGLNNKGFPISGQEELRPVS
;
A
#
# COMPACT_ATOMS: atom_id res chain seq x y z
N ILE A 1 -0.76 -15.39 -12.37
CA ILE A 1 0.61 -15.49 -11.86
C ILE A 1 1.07 -16.89 -12.22
N GLU A 2 2.24 -17.01 -12.85
CA GLU A 2 2.76 -18.25 -13.41
C GLU A 2 4.12 -18.60 -12.81
N VAL A 3 4.93 -17.58 -12.47
CA VAL A 3 6.26 -17.74 -11.88
C VAL A 3 6.21 -17.30 -10.41
N ILE A 4 6.50 -18.21 -9.49
CA ILE A 4 6.33 -17.99 -8.03
C ILE A 4 7.59 -18.19 -7.19
N ASN A 5 8.64 -18.80 -7.75
CA ASN A 5 9.83 -19.24 -7.02
C ASN A 5 11.12 -18.46 -7.38
N VAL A 6 11.02 -17.45 -8.24
CA VAL A 6 12.13 -16.57 -8.63
C VAL A 6 11.65 -15.13 -8.72
N SER A 7 12.56 -14.19 -8.48
CA SER A 7 12.32 -12.75 -8.65
C SER A 7 12.32 -12.36 -10.12
N CYS A 8 11.59 -11.30 -10.46
CA CYS A 8 11.62 -10.70 -11.79
C CYS A 8 12.92 -9.93 -12.06
N CYS A 9 13.45 -9.21 -11.07
CA CYS A 9 14.74 -8.52 -11.18
C CYS A 9 15.90 -9.41 -10.74
N TYR A 10 17.10 -9.07 -11.23
CA TYR A 10 18.34 -9.65 -10.75
C TYR A 10 18.61 -9.21 -9.31
N VAL A 11 18.91 -10.18 -8.46
CA VAL A 11 19.26 -9.98 -7.06
C VAL A 11 20.58 -10.69 -6.79
N GLU A 12 21.54 -9.99 -6.20
CA GLU A 12 22.88 -10.54 -5.96
C GLU A 12 22.87 -11.69 -4.95
N GLY A 13 23.45 -12.82 -5.37
CA GLY A 13 23.77 -13.96 -4.50
C GLY A 13 22.58 -14.46 -3.68
N SER A 14 22.87 -15.08 -2.53
CA SER A 14 21.85 -15.55 -1.58
C SER A 14 21.48 -14.53 -0.50
N LYS A 15 22.13 -13.36 -0.49
CA LYS A 15 22.01 -12.35 0.58
C LYS A 15 21.28 -11.07 0.16
N GLY A 16 21.24 -10.75 -1.14
CA GLY A 16 20.43 -9.64 -1.62
C GLY A 16 18.96 -9.94 -1.35
N PHE A 17 18.17 -8.93 -0.97
CA PHE A 17 16.70 -9.03 -0.90
C PHE A 17 16.04 -8.18 -1.97
N VAL A 18 16.67 -7.04 -2.28
CA VAL A 18 16.24 -6.06 -3.26
C VAL A 18 17.02 -6.23 -4.56
N CYS A 19 16.52 -5.63 -5.65
CA CYS A 19 17.20 -5.65 -6.94
C CYS A 19 18.60 -5.03 -6.87
N GLU A 20 19.53 -5.59 -7.64
CA GLU A 20 20.85 -5.01 -7.84
C GLU A 20 20.77 -3.70 -8.63
N GLU A 21 21.62 -2.73 -8.29
CA GLU A 21 21.73 -1.50 -9.07
C GLU A 21 22.19 -1.84 -10.50
N TYR A 22 21.53 -1.26 -11.51
CA TYR A 22 21.74 -1.57 -12.93
C TYR A 22 21.51 -3.05 -13.32
N GLY A 23 20.89 -3.85 -12.44
CA GLY A 23 20.53 -5.23 -12.71
C GLY A 23 19.46 -5.37 -13.79
N SER A 24 19.47 -6.51 -14.50
CA SER A 24 18.41 -6.81 -15.47
C SER A 24 17.06 -7.08 -14.78
N SER A 25 15.97 -6.84 -15.51
CA SER A 25 14.61 -7.20 -15.07
C SER A 25 13.88 -8.02 -16.13
N CYS A 26 12.94 -8.85 -15.70
CA CYS A 26 12.13 -9.67 -16.58
C CYS A 26 11.30 -8.81 -17.54
N SER A 27 11.07 -9.31 -18.77
CA SER A 27 10.34 -8.56 -19.81
C SER A 27 8.84 -8.42 -19.52
N ASN A 28 8.25 -9.34 -18.75
CA ASN A 28 6.84 -9.31 -18.40
C ASN A 28 6.65 -9.52 -16.88
N ARG A 29 6.46 -8.43 -16.15
CA ARG A 29 6.29 -8.45 -14.69
C ARG A 29 4.96 -9.08 -14.25
N SER A 30 3.96 -9.11 -15.14
CA SER A 30 2.59 -9.55 -14.83
C SER A 30 2.45 -11.08 -14.66
N ILE A 31 3.48 -11.86 -14.97
CA ILE A 31 3.47 -13.31 -14.74
C ILE A 31 4.21 -13.71 -13.46
N TYR A 32 4.97 -12.80 -12.85
CA TYR A 32 5.77 -13.05 -11.66
C TYR A 32 5.01 -12.69 -10.38
N LEU A 33 5.15 -13.52 -9.35
CA LEU A 33 4.64 -13.22 -8.01
C LEU A 33 5.46 -12.12 -7.35
N TYR A 34 6.79 -12.21 -7.44
CA TYR A 34 7.72 -11.30 -6.79
C TYR A 34 8.49 -10.44 -7.80
N TYR A 35 8.64 -9.16 -7.48
CA TYR A 35 9.48 -8.25 -8.25
C TYR A 35 10.95 -8.46 -7.89
N ASP A 36 11.30 -8.31 -6.61
CA ASP A 36 12.58 -8.74 -6.03
C ASP A 36 12.38 -10.04 -5.22
N ARG A 37 13.16 -10.32 -4.17
CA ARG A 37 12.99 -11.57 -3.40
C ARG A 37 11.88 -11.50 -2.35
N VAL A 38 11.41 -10.32 -1.98
CA VAL A 38 10.49 -10.15 -0.83
C VAL A 38 9.27 -9.30 -1.16
N HIS A 39 9.36 -8.42 -2.15
CA HIS A 39 8.28 -7.56 -2.57
C HIS A 39 7.52 -8.17 -3.76
N PRO A 40 6.18 -8.22 -3.70
CA PRO A 40 5.35 -8.65 -4.82
C PRO A 40 5.46 -7.74 -6.05
N THR A 41 5.06 -8.26 -7.21
CA THR A 41 4.87 -7.41 -8.40
C THR A 41 3.63 -6.52 -8.27
N GLU A 42 3.56 -5.47 -9.08
CA GLU A 42 2.40 -4.56 -9.16
C GLU A 42 1.08 -5.32 -9.37
N LYS A 43 1.06 -6.35 -10.22
CA LYS A 43 -0.15 -7.16 -10.44
C LYS A 43 -0.65 -7.84 -9.16
N VAL A 44 0.28 -8.28 -8.31
CA VAL A 44 -0.08 -8.91 -7.03
C VAL A 44 -0.55 -7.86 -6.04
N TYR A 45 0.07 -6.67 -6.02
CA TYR A 45 -0.42 -5.54 -5.24
C TYR A 45 -1.81 -5.08 -5.68
N ASP A 46 -2.10 -5.03 -6.97
CA ASP A 46 -3.42 -4.71 -7.51
C ASP A 46 -4.48 -5.71 -7.04
N TYR A 47 -4.16 -7.01 -7.12
CA TYR A 47 -5.02 -8.06 -6.57
C TYR A 47 -5.25 -7.89 -5.06
N LEU A 48 -4.19 -7.78 -4.26
CA LEU A 48 -4.29 -7.66 -2.80
C LEU A 48 -5.04 -6.40 -2.37
N SER A 49 -4.75 -5.26 -2.99
CA SER A 49 -5.40 -3.98 -2.68
C SER A 49 -6.88 -3.99 -3.06
N THR A 50 -7.24 -4.61 -4.19
CA THR A 50 -8.63 -4.81 -4.59
C THR A 50 -9.40 -5.63 -3.55
N ARG A 51 -8.81 -6.72 -3.04
CA ARG A 51 -9.44 -7.54 -1.99
C ARG A 51 -9.55 -6.75 -0.68
N ALA A 52 -8.50 -6.07 -0.25
CA ALA A 52 -8.53 -5.24 0.95
C ALA A 52 -9.59 -4.12 0.87
N TYR A 53 -9.79 -3.54 -0.31
CA TYR A 53 -10.74 -2.45 -0.52
C TYR A 53 -12.19 -2.93 -0.66
N LEU A 54 -12.44 -4.03 -1.39
CA LEU A 54 -13.78 -4.43 -1.82
C LEU A 54 -14.28 -5.77 -1.29
N SER A 55 -13.42 -6.64 -0.74
CA SER A 55 -13.86 -7.98 -0.32
C SER A 55 -14.93 -7.92 0.78
N ASN A 56 -15.77 -8.94 0.82
CA ASN A 56 -16.75 -9.16 1.89
C ASN A 56 -16.43 -10.42 2.69
N LEU A 57 -15.30 -11.09 2.43
CA LEU A 57 -14.89 -12.30 3.14
C LEU A 57 -14.15 -11.94 4.43
N SER A 58 -14.65 -12.42 5.57
CA SER A 58 -14.00 -12.21 6.88
C SER A 58 -12.57 -12.78 6.94
N SER A 59 -12.27 -13.82 6.14
CA SER A 59 -10.93 -14.38 6.02
C SER A 59 -9.91 -13.46 5.33
N GLU A 60 -10.37 -12.41 4.64
CA GLU A 60 -9.51 -11.45 3.93
C GLU A 60 -9.56 -10.06 4.57
N VAL A 61 -10.73 -9.66 5.05
CA VAL A 61 -10.98 -8.33 5.61
C VAL A 61 -11.84 -8.48 6.87
N HIS A 62 -11.25 -8.16 8.03
CA HIS A 62 -11.94 -8.22 9.31
C HIS A 62 -11.47 -7.05 10.20
N PRO A 63 -12.39 -6.33 10.87
CA PRO A 63 -13.85 -6.53 10.92
C PRO A 63 -14.62 -6.01 9.69
N LEU A 64 -13.99 -5.22 8.83
CA LEU A 64 -14.61 -4.61 7.65
C LEU A 64 -13.54 -4.22 6.62
N ASN A 65 -13.93 -4.07 5.35
CA ASN A 65 -13.03 -3.63 4.28
C ASN A 65 -12.78 -2.11 4.30
N VAL A 66 -11.75 -1.67 3.56
CA VAL A 66 -11.34 -0.25 3.53
C VAL A 66 -12.44 0.65 2.97
N LYS A 67 -13.24 0.19 1.99
CA LYS A 67 -14.36 0.96 1.46
C LYS A 67 -15.43 1.24 2.53
N THR A 68 -15.76 0.25 3.34
CA THR A 68 -16.70 0.42 4.46
C THR A 68 -16.10 1.35 5.51
N LEU A 69 -14.83 1.16 5.87
CA LEU A 69 -14.12 2.01 6.85
C LEU A 69 -14.19 3.48 6.46
N ALA A 70 -13.87 3.80 5.19
CA ALA A 70 -13.88 5.15 4.67
C ALA A 70 -15.28 5.81 4.67
N ASN A 71 -16.34 5.00 4.71
CA ASN A 71 -17.73 5.46 4.70
C ASN A 71 -18.40 5.41 6.09
N ILE A 72 -17.66 5.08 7.16
CA ILE A 72 -18.21 5.14 8.52
C ILE A 72 -18.42 6.60 8.90
N SER A 73 -19.68 7.01 9.04
CA SER A 73 -20.04 8.28 9.66
C SER A 73 -20.02 8.14 11.18
N PHE A 74 -19.10 8.84 11.84
CA PHE A 74 -19.15 8.96 13.30
C PHE A 74 -20.20 9.99 13.68
N ASN A 75 -21.26 9.56 14.35
CA ASN A 75 -22.19 10.48 14.99
C ASN A 75 -21.57 10.98 16.29
N SER A 76 -20.98 12.18 16.24
CA SER A 76 -20.27 12.81 17.36
C SER A 76 -21.14 13.10 18.59
N THR A 77 -22.46 12.93 18.49
CA THR A 77 -23.39 13.17 19.59
C THR A 77 -23.60 11.96 20.52
N LEU A 78 -23.15 10.77 20.15
CA LEU A 78 -23.42 9.54 20.93
C LEU A 78 -22.31 9.14 21.92
N TYR A 79 -21.18 9.83 21.93
CA TYR A 79 -20.16 9.60 22.95
C TYR A 79 -19.58 10.92 23.45
N ASN A 80 -19.94 11.31 24.67
CA ASN A 80 -19.12 12.17 25.51
C ASN A 80 -17.82 11.44 25.89
N VAL A 81 -17.00 11.05 24.91
CA VAL A 81 -15.62 10.66 25.20
C VAL A 81 -14.85 11.97 25.37
N PRO A 82 -14.18 12.21 26.51
CA PRO A 82 -13.18 13.26 26.59
C PRO A 82 -11.96 12.73 25.84
N TYR A 83 -12.06 12.61 24.52
CA TYR A 83 -10.87 12.51 23.72
C TYR A 83 -10.21 13.88 23.84
N LYS A 84 -9.23 13.99 24.73
CA LYS A 84 -8.23 15.03 24.63
C LYS A 84 -7.53 14.73 23.30
N LEU A 85 -8.06 15.32 22.23
CA LEU A 85 -7.41 15.36 20.94
C LEU A 85 -5.96 15.76 21.19
N TRP A 86 -5.03 15.12 20.47
CA TRP A 86 -3.78 15.80 20.16
C TRP A 86 -4.08 17.26 19.79
N PRO A 87 -3.33 18.25 20.30
CA PRO A 87 -3.65 19.64 20.01
C PRO A 87 -3.46 19.86 18.50
N VAL A 88 -4.57 19.89 17.77
CA VAL A 88 -4.66 20.48 16.44
C VAL A 88 -4.98 21.96 16.60
N GLU A 89 -4.15 22.66 17.37
CA GLU A 89 -4.14 24.12 17.37
C GLU A 89 -3.48 24.56 16.05
N GLY A 90 -4.29 24.95 15.05
CA GLY A 90 -3.79 25.64 13.87
C GLY A 90 -4.44 25.34 12.51
N LEU A 91 -5.31 24.34 12.39
CA LEU A 91 -5.98 24.07 11.10
C LEU A 91 -7.27 24.90 10.97
N ASN A 92 -7.09 26.18 10.66
CA ASN A 92 -8.16 27.04 10.16
C ASN A 92 -8.67 26.48 8.82
N ASN A 93 -9.84 25.83 8.81
CA ASN A 93 -10.76 25.64 7.67
C ASN A 93 -10.14 25.66 6.26
N LYS A 94 -9.09 24.87 6.03
CA LYS A 94 -8.65 24.49 4.69
C LYS A 94 -8.86 23.00 4.59
N GLY A 95 -9.71 22.60 3.65
CA GLY A 95 -10.03 21.21 3.39
C GLY A 95 -8.78 20.35 3.28
N PHE A 96 -8.95 19.06 3.59
CA PHE A 96 -7.91 18.05 3.49
C PHE A 96 -7.21 18.15 2.12
N PRO A 97 -5.90 18.45 2.06
CA PRO A 97 -5.22 18.59 0.78
C PRO A 97 -5.03 17.20 0.16
N ILE A 98 -5.82 16.91 -0.86
CA ILE A 98 -5.52 15.88 -1.85
C ILE A 98 -4.43 16.39 -2.79
N SER A 99 -3.16 16.35 -2.35
CA SER A 99 -2.03 16.46 -3.27
C SER A 99 -0.76 15.92 -2.63
N GLY A 100 -0.47 14.63 -2.84
CA GLY A 100 0.90 14.17 -2.84
C GLY A 100 1.54 14.64 -4.14
N GLN A 101 2.19 15.81 -4.12
CA GLN A 101 3.18 16.15 -5.13
C GLN A 101 4.50 15.50 -4.70
N GLU A 102 4.94 14.57 -5.52
CA GLU A 102 6.23 13.91 -5.46
C GLU A 102 7.33 14.94 -5.70
N GLU A 103 8.10 15.25 -4.66
CA GLU A 103 9.30 16.07 -4.77
C GLU A 103 10.41 15.20 -5.37
N LEU A 104 10.58 15.27 -6.69
CA LEU A 104 11.72 14.69 -7.40
C LEU A 104 13.02 15.28 -6.84
N ARG A 105 13.76 14.49 -6.04
CA ARG A 105 15.13 14.84 -5.67
C ARG A 105 16.04 14.71 -6.91
N PRO A 106 16.90 15.70 -7.19
CA PRO A 106 17.92 15.54 -8.22
C PRO A 106 18.92 14.47 -7.81
N VAL A 107 19.19 13.53 -8.72
CA VAL A 107 20.30 12.58 -8.63
C VAL A 107 21.59 13.38 -8.84
N SER A 108 22.48 13.35 -7.86
CA SER A 108 23.86 13.83 -7.96
C SER A 108 24.75 12.79 -8.60
#